data_AF-A0A9D8XRK4-F1
#
_entry.id   AF-A0A9D8XRK4-F1
#
_cell.length_a   1.000
_cell.length_b   1.000
_cell.length_c   1.000
_cell.angle_alpha   90.00
_cell.angle_beta   90.00
_cell.angle_gamma   90.00
#
_symmetry.space_group_name_H-M   'P 1'
#
loop_
_entity.id
_entity.type
_entity.pdbx_description
1 polymer ?
#
loop_
_entity_poly.entity_id
_entity_poly.type
_entity_poly.pdbx_seq_one_letter_code
_entity_poly.pdbx_strand_id
1 'polypeptide(L)'
;MKKLLSLVLLMACLMPTSMARVNQVQDLQERFQSPDSEASPWIFWYWMNGAVTKEGITADLEAMKEIGLEGTYLMPIRDSSRVQFMDNCVLQGTPQWWEMVEFSMQEADRLGLKMGMHICDGFALAGGPWIKPEQSMQKVVYSMTQVQGGVLNNLQLPRPEIKESYYRDIATYAIPISAVNSLVIRPEVTVSTGEAMQGLVDGSSKFRSTTDAWVQYAFDQPFTAASMTVYPSGTNFQSLRWRVAVSDDGIHFKDIKTCQPARRGWQDTDAPNTYTLPETTAKYFRFYWTPEGSEPGAEDLDAAKWKATLAIKQIVLNRLPLIENFEGKSGLVWRLSPRLDEKALPSTACVALKDVINLTDRMNAYGHIPSLELPQGDWLILRMGHTSTGHRNETAGGGKGLECDKFNPEAVRWQYENWFGATYKHIDNALLSRVLKRMHVDSWECGSQNWTATFFDEFKARRGYDLLPYMPLYAGIPLESAAVSEAVLYDIRQTISDLTNEAFFGTLHQLAAEKGCLLSTECVAPTMMSDGLRHYAISDLPMGEFWLDSPTHDKPNDMFDAVSGAHIYGKNIVQAEGFTQLRALWKEHPGMLKTLGDYNLAFGMNKLFFHVFCLHPLPDKYP
;
A
#
# COMPACT_ATOMS: atom_id res chain seq x y z
N MET A 1 2.24 -75.33 -16.90
CA MET A 1 1.77 -74.59 -15.70
C MET A 1 2.48 -73.27 -15.45
N LYS A 2 3.82 -73.18 -15.41
CA LYS A 2 4.52 -71.91 -15.08
C LYS A 2 4.24 -70.73 -16.05
N LYS A 3 4.12 -70.97 -17.37
CA LYS A 3 3.77 -69.92 -18.36
C LYS A 3 2.32 -69.43 -18.29
N LEU A 4 1.39 -70.25 -17.79
CA LEU A 4 -0.02 -69.88 -17.65
C LEU A 4 -0.23 -68.99 -16.40
N LEU A 5 0.51 -69.28 -15.32
CA LEU A 5 0.51 -68.47 -14.10
C LEU A 5 1.06 -67.05 -14.34
N SER A 6 2.12 -66.91 -15.15
CA SER A 6 2.70 -65.61 -15.49
C SER A 6 1.79 -64.73 -16.35
N LEU A 7 0.98 -65.32 -17.22
CA LEU A 7 0.02 -64.58 -18.06
C LEU A 7 -1.20 -64.09 -17.24
N VAL A 8 -1.65 -64.91 -16.28
CA VAL A 8 -2.73 -64.55 -15.36
C VAL A 8 -2.30 -63.45 -14.37
N LEU A 9 -1.06 -63.49 -13.86
CA LEU A 9 -0.52 -62.39 -13.03
C LEU A 9 -0.33 -61.08 -13.80
N LEU A 10 0.04 -61.13 -15.08
CA LEU A 10 0.17 -59.92 -15.92
C LEU A 10 -1.19 -59.29 -16.25
N MET A 11 -2.22 -60.09 -16.53
CA MET A 11 -3.59 -59.60 -16.70
C MET A 11 -4.19 -59.05 -15.39
N ALA A 12 -3.87 -59.64 -14.24
CA ALA A 12 -4.32 -59.17 -12.93
C ALA A 12 -3.68 -57.83 -12.49
N CYS A 13 -2.50 -57.47 -13.03
CA CYS A 13 -1.88 -56.16 -12.79
C CYS A 13 -2.35 -55.07 -13.77
N LEU A 14 -2.86 -55.42 -14.96
CA LEU A 14 -3.33 -54.46 -15.99
C LEU A 14 -4.82 -54.09 -15.83
N MET A 15 -5.65 -54.97 -15.26
CA MET A 15 -7.07 -54.67 -14.97
C MET A 15 -7.30 -53.58 -13.91
N PRO A 16 -6.59 -53.52 -12.76
CA PRO A 16 -6.83 -52.47 -11.76
C PRO A 16 -6.44 -51.07 -12.27
N THR A 17 -5.42 -50.95 -13.14
CA THR A 17 -5.05 -49.66 -13.77
C THR A 17 -6.07 -49.18 -14.81
N SER A 18 -6.76 -50.09 -15.49
CA SER A 18 -7.81 -49.76 -16.45
C SER A 18 -9.12 -49.36 -15.74
N MET A 19 -9.51 -50.08 -14.68
CA MET A 19 -10.70 -49.73 -13.89
C MET A 19 -10.50 -48.43 -13.11
N ALA A 20 -9.31 -48.17 -12.56
CA ALA A 20 -9.01 -46.89 -11.90
C ALA A 20 -9.08 -45.69 -12.86
N ARG A 21 -8.58 -45.84 -14.11
CA ARG A 21 -8.72 -44.80 -15.14
C ARG A 21 -10.17 -44.61 -15.61
N VAL A 22 -10.93 -45.69 -15.78
CA VAL A 22 -12.35 -45.58 -16.18
C VAL A 22 -13.18 -44.93 -15.07
N ASN A 23 -12.96 -45.29 -13.81
CA ASN A 23 -13.63 -44.65 -12.66
C ASN A 23 -13.24 -43.17 -12.54
N GLN A 24 -11.97 -42.81 -12.80
CA GLN A 24 -11.52 -41.41 -12.77
C GLN A 24 -12.09 -40.58 -13.93
N VAL A 25 -12.22 -41.15 -15.13
CA VAL A 25 -12.85 -40.47 -16.28
C VAL A 25 -14.35 -40.33 -16.08
N GLN A 26 -15.01 -41.34 -15.53
CA GLN A 26 -16.44 -41.29 -15.22
C GLN A 26 -16.73 -40.25 -14.12
N ASP A 27 -15.88 -40.17 -13.09
CA ASP A 27 -15.92 -39.12 -12.05
C ASP A 27 -15.77 -37.70 -12.64
N LEU A 28 -14.84 -37.48 -13.58
CA LEU A 28 -14.70 -36.18 -14.25
C LEU A 28 -15.89 -35.81 -15.12
N GLN A 29 -16.47 -36.78 -15.83
CA GLN A 29 -17.67 -36.54 -16.65
C GLN A 29 -18.87 -36.19 -15.77
N GLU A 30 -19.07 -36.92 -14.67
CA GLU A 30 -20.14 -36.65 -13.71
C GLU A 30 -19.97 -35.25 -13.07
N ARG A 31 -18.77 -34.90 -12.62
CA ARG A 31 -18.46 -33.55 -12.10
C ARG A 31 -18.59 -32.44 -13.14
N PHE A 32 -18.38 -32.72 -14.42
CA PHE A 32 -18.58 -31.73 -15.48
C PHE A 32 -20.07 -31.54 -15.82
N GLN A 33 -20.85 -32.62 -15.83
CA GLN A 33 -22.29 -32.57 -16.11
C GLN A 33 -23.11 -32.09 -14.90
N SER A 34 -22.61 -32.29 -13.69
CA SER A 34 -23.23 -31.89 -12.44
C SER A 34 -22.15 -31.41 -11.46
N PRO A 35 -21.64 -30.19 -11.64
CA PRO A 35 -20.59 -29.64 -10.79
C PRO A 35 -21.02 -29.54 -9.32
N ASP A 36 -20.08 -29.81 -8.42
CA ASP A 36 -20.25 -29.58 -6.99
C ASP A 36 -20.41 -28.07 -6.72
N SER A 37 -21.02 -27.71 -5.59
CA SER A 37 -21.27 -26.29 -5.25
C SER A 37 -19.98 -25.46 -5.18
N GLU A 38 -18.84 -26.09 -4.89
CA GLU A 38 -17.54 -25.42 -4.85
C GLU A 38 -17.11 -24.86 -6.23
N ALA A 39 -17.61 -25.44 -7.33
CA ALA A 39 -17.33 -24.96 -8.69
C ALA A 39 -18.20 -23.75 -9.09
N SER A 40 -19.27 -23.47 -8.35
CA SER A 40 -20.13 -22.31 -8.63
C SER A 40 -19.41 -20.99 -8.31
N PRO A 41 -19.64 -19.95 -9.14
CA PRO A 41 -19.11 -18.62 -8.87
C PRO A 41 -19.81 -17.97 -7.67
N TRP A 42 -19.21 -16.90 -7.19
CA TRP A 42 -19.75 -16.03 -6.15
C TRP A 42 -19.87 -14.60 -6.70
N ILE A 43 -20.35 -13.69 -5.88
CA ILE A 43 -20.53 -12.28 -6.24
C ILE A 43 -20.20 -11.38 -5.05
N PHE A 44 -19.68 -10.19 -5.33
CA PHE A 44 -19.65 -9.11 -4.34
C PHE A 44 -21.03 -8.47 -4.27
N TRP A 45 -21.56 -8.29 -3.05
CA TRP A 45 -22.85 -7.67 -2.81
C TRP A 45 -22.70 -6.38 -2.03
N TYR A 46 -22.81 -5.28 -2.78
CA TYR A 46 -22.60 -3.94 -2.25
C TYR A 46 -23.89 -3.31 -1.75
N TRP A 47 -23.91 -2.95 -0.46
CA TRP A 47 -24.98 -2.14 0.11
C TRP A 47 -24.59 -0.66 0.02
N MET A 48 -25.13 0.01 -0.98
CA MET A 48 -24.74 1.38 -1.31
C MET A 48 -25.42 2.39 -0.39
N ASN A 49 -24.62 3.22 0.27
CA ASN A 49 -25.02 4.44 0.97
C ASN A 49 -26.08 4.19 2.08
N GLY A 50 -26.07 3.02 2.72
CA GLY A 50 -27.08 2.63 3.70
C GLY A 50 -28.49 2.46 3.13
N ALA A 51 -28.66 2.40 1.80
CA ALA A 51 -29.95 2.24 1.16
C ALA A 51 -30.38 0.76 1.13
N VAL A 52 -30.92 0.25 2.24
CA VAL A 52 -31.16 -1.18 2.47
C VAL A 52 -32.60 -1.44 2.92
N THR A 53 -33.26 -2.44 2.33
CA THR A 53 -34.61 -2.90 2.69
C THR A 53 -34.65 -4.44 2.75
N LYS A 54 -35.56 -5.01 3.56
CA LYS A 54 -35.74 -6.47 3.63
C LYS A 54 -36.24 -7.03 2.31
N GLU A 55 -37.13 -6.31 1.64
CA GLU A 55 -37.67 -6.67 0.33
C GLU A 55 -36.57 -6.77 -0.73
N GLY A 56 -35.66 -5.79 -0.77
CA GLY A 56 -34.49 -5.84 -1.66
C GLY A 56 -33.53 -6.99 -1.31
N ILE A 57 -33.29 -7.23 -0.02
CA ILE A 57 -32.46 -8.36 0.45
C ILE A 57 -33.03 -9.71 -0.03
N THR A 58 -34.32 -9.95 0.17
CA THR A 58 -34.97 -11.20 -0.28
C THR A 58 -34.89 -11.34 -1.80
N ALA A 59 -35.25 -10.29 -2.55
CA ALA A 59 -35.24 -10.33 -4.01
C ALA A 59 -33.83 -10.62 -4.57
N ASP A 60 -32.80 -9.96 -4.03
CA ASP A 60 -31.41 -10.17 -4.44
C ASP A 60 -30.95 -11.60 -4.17
N LEU A 61 -31.14 -12.12 -2.95
CA LEU A 61 -30.68 -13.45 -2.59
C LEU A 61 -31.44 -14.55 -3.34
N GLU A 62 -32.74 -14.36 -3.60
CA GLU A 62 -33.51 -15.27 -4.47
C GLU A 62 -32.98 -15.27 -5.90
N ALA A 63 -32.69 -14.08 -6.46
CA ALA A 63 -32.09 -13.96 -7.79
C ALA A 63 -30.70 -14.62 -7.87
N MET A 64 -29.85 -14.41 -6.85
CA MET A 64 -28.53 -15.08 -6.75
C MET A 64 -28.67 -16.60 -6.72
N LYS A 65 -29.65 -17.13 -5.99
CA LYS A 65 -29.92 -18.57 -5.94
C LYS A 65 -30.46 -19.11 -7.27
N GLU A 66 -31.36 -18.39 -7.91
CA GLU A 66 -31.96 -18.76 -9.20
C GLU A 66 -30.90 -18.94 -10.29
N ILE A 67 -29.91 -18.05 -10.35
CA ILE A 67 -28.82 -18.13 -11.34
C ILE A 67 -27.68 -19.08 -10.94
N GLY A 68 -27.79 -19.77 -9.80
CA GLY A 68 -26.88 -20.84 -9.40
C GLY A 68 -25.59 -20.39 -8.69
N LEU A 69 -25.56 -19.20 -8.09
CA LEU A 69 -24.44 -18.79 -7.24
C LEU A 69 -24.36 -19.65 -5.97
N GLU A 70 -23.14 -19.91 -5.49
CA GLU A 70 -22.93 -20.60 -4.22
C GLU A 70 -23.07 -19.63 -3.02
N GLY A 71 -22.67 -18.38 -3.21
CA GLY A 71 -22.64 -17.41 -2.12
C GLY A 71 -22.25 -16.00 -2.56
N THR A 72 -22.15 -15.12 -1.57
CA THR A 72 -21.85 -13.70 -1.77
C THR A 72 -21.01 -13.10 -0.64
N TYR A 73 -20.23 -12.06 -0.94
CA TYR A 73 -19.56 -11.21 0.05
C TYR A 73 -20.37 -9.94 0.29
N LEU A 74 -20.92 -9.81 1.51
CA LEU A 74 -21.65 -8.62 1.93
C LEU A 74 -20.67 -7.53 2.34
N MET A 75 -20.70 -6.40 1.62
CA MET A 75 -19.82 -5.26 1.83
C MET A 75 -20.61 -3.94 1.71
N PRO A 76 -20.89 -3.24 2.81
CA PRO A 76 -21.53 -1.93 2.74
C PRO A 76 -20.55 -0.85 2.29
N ILE A 77 -21.00 0.06 1.43
CA ILE A 77 -20.17 1.10 0.80
C ILE A 77 -20.79 2.48 1.02
N ARG A 78 -20.03 3.38 1.64
CA ARG A 78 -20.36 4.80 1.94
C ARG A 78 -21.53 5.03 2.90
N ASP A 79 -21.63 6.25 3.39
CA ASP A 79 -22.72 6.71 4.24
C ASP A 79 -23.97 7.12 3.44
N SER A 80 -25.02 7.50 4.16
CA SER A 80 -26.30 7.94 3.58
C SER A 80 -26.29 9.37 3.05
N SER A 81 -25.16 10.10 3.08
CA SER A 81 -25.11 11.53 2.72
C SER A 81 -25.54 11.83 1.28
N ARG A 82 -25.52 10.83 0.41
CA ARG A 82 -25.86 10.94 -1.02
C ARG A 82 -27.22 10.36 -1.38
N VAL A 83 -27.98 9.82 -0.43
CA VAL A 83 -29.30 9.22 -0.71
C VAL A 83 -30.37 10.30 -0.65
N GLN A 84 -31.13 10.43 -1.74
CA GLN A 84 -32.25 11.37 -1.86
C GLN A 84 -33.59 10.68 -2.16
N PHE A 85 -33.56 9.39 -2.49
CA PHE A 85 -34.72 8.62 -2.92
C PHE A 85 -35.32 7.75 -1.81
N MET A 86 -34.74 7.79 -0.60
CA MET A 86 -35.16 7.00 0.55
C MET A 86 -34.83 7.75 1.85
N ASP A 87 -35.84 7.93 2.71
CA ASP A 87 -35.70 8.72 3.95
C ASP A 87 -35.07 7.92 5.11
N ASN A 88 -35.30 6.60 5.17
CA ASN A 88 -34.91 5.74 6.29
C ASN A 88 -33.68 4.89 5.98
N CYS A 89 -32.55 5.53 5.68
CA CYS A 89 -31.29 4.82 5.44
C CYS A 89 -30.75 4.12 6.69
N VAL A 90 -30.16 2.96 6.50
CA VAL A 90 -29.64 2.07 7.52
C VAL A 90 -28.11 2.25 7.62
N LEU A 91 -27.68 3.09 8.55
CA LEU A 91 -26.26 3.41 8.74
C LEU A 91 -25.52 2.23 9.38
N GLN A 92 -24.33 1.92 8.85
CA GLN A 92 -23.48 0.82 9.30
C GLN A 92 -23.18 0.89 10.82
N GLY A 93 -23.20 -0.27 11.48
CA GLY A 93 -22.94 -0.41 12.91
C GLY A 93 -24.11 -0.05 13.83
N THR A 94 -25.22 0.51 13.31
CA THR A 94 -26.43 0.75 14.12
C THR A 94 -27.19 -0.56 14.40
N PRO A 95 -28.05 -0.62 15.44
CA PRO A 95 -28.90 -1.80 15.69
C PRO A 95 -29.74 -2.20 14.47
N GLN A 96 -30.28 -1.23 13.74
CA GLN A 96 -31.06 -1.47 12.52
C GLN A 96 -30.21 -2.10 11.41
N TRP A 97 -28.93 -1.71 11.31
CA TRP A 97 -28.02 -2.33 10.36
C TRP A 97 -27.73 -3.78 10.71
N TRP A 98 -27.48 -4.08 11.98
CA TRP A 98 -27.31 -5.47 12.42
C TRP A 98 -28.58 -6.31 12.22
N GLU A 99 -29.78 -5.74 12.35
CA GLU A 99 -31.03 -6.42 11.99
C GLU A 99 -31.09 -6.78 10.50
N MET A 100 -30.65 -5.89 9.60
CA MET A 100 -30.58 -6.18 8.17
C MET A 100 -29.55 -7.26 7.84
N VAL A 101 -28.39 -7.25 8.52
CA VAL A 101 -27.37 -8.29 8.36
C VAL A 101 -27.90 -9.63 8.86
N GLU A 102 -28.54 -9.68 10.03
CA GLU A 102 -29.18 -10.90 10.54
C GLU A 102 -30.23 -11.44 9.57
N PHE A 103 -31.12 -10.57 9.07
CA PHE A 103 -32.14 -10.96 8.09
C PHE A 103 -31.52 -11.54 6.81
N SER A 104 -30.42 -10.95 6.33
CA SER A 104 -29.68 -11.48 5.18
C SER A 104 -29.09 -12.87 5.43
N MET A 105 -28.56 -13.10 6.63
CA MET A 105 -28.04 -14.41 7.04
C MET A 105 -29.16 -15.46 7.14
N GLN A 106 -30.36 -15.07 7.62
CA GLN A 106 -31.53 -15.94 7.67
C GLN A 106 -32.01 -16.33 6.25
N GLU A 107 -32.08 -15.37 5.34
CA GLU A 107 -32.46 -15.61 3.95
C GLU A 107 -31.43 -16.47 3.21
N ALA A 108 -30.14 -16.24 3.44
CA ALA A 108 -29.08 -17.09 2.92
C ALA A 108 -29.21 -18.55 3.41
N ASP A 109 -29.52 -18.76 4.69
CA ASP A 109 -29.75 -20.11 5.26
C ASP A 109 -30.97 -20.78 4.60
N ARG A 110 -32.08 -20.04 4.46
CA ARG A 110 -33.31 -20.51 3.77
C ARG A 110 -33.03 -20.98 2.35
N LEU A 111 -32.17 -20.26 1.63
CA LEU A 111 -31.84 -20.53 0.21
C LEU A 111 -30.64 -21.49 0.04
N GLY A 112 -29.96 -21.84 1.13
CA GLY A 112 -28.76 -22.67 1.13
C GLY A 112 -27.51 -21.97 0.61
N LEU A 113 -27.51 -20.64 0.50
CA LEU A 113 -26.36 -19.82 0.11
C LEU A 113 -25.31 -19.78 1.23
N LYS A 114 -24.09 -19.37 0.88
CA LYS A 114 -23.02 -19.07 1.85
C LYS A 114 -22.66 -17.59 1.78
N MET A 115 -22.18 -17.06 2.90
CA MET A 115 -21.89 -15.65 3.07
C MET A 115 -20.42 -15.46 3.46
N GLY A 116 -19.86 -14.36 2.99
CA GLY A 116 -18.65 -13.77 3.52
C GLY A 116 -18.86 -12.31 3.88
N MET A 117 -17.95 -11.77 4.69
CA MET A 117 -17.89 -10.34 4.99
C MET A 117 -16.44 -9.88 4.98
N HIS A 118 -16.26 -8.63 4.56
CA HIS A 118 -14.98 -7.94 4.67
C HIS A 118 -14.66 -7.58 6.13
N ILE A 119 -13.38 -7.41 6.45
CA ILE A 119 -12.88 -7.11 7.82
C ILE A 119 -13.12 -5.67 8.29
N CYS A 120 -13.59 -4.77 7.42
CA CYS A 120 -14.06 -3.44 7.80
C CYS A 120 -15.26 -2.96 6.95
N ASP A 121 -15.88 -1.85 7.36
CA ASP A 121 -16.83 -1.09 6.52
C ASP A 121 -16.09 -0.47 5.32
N GLY A 122 -16.79 -0.32 4.19
CA GLY A 122 -16.17 0.04 2.91
C GLY A 122 -15.43 -1.12 2.25
N PHE A 123 -14.74 -0.80 1.17
CA PHE A 123 -13.97 -1.80 0.42
C PHE A 123 -12.64 -2.18 1.06
N ALA A 124 -12.03 -1.31 1.87
CA ALA A 124 -10.66 -1.47 2.31
C ALA A 124 -10.29 -0.47 3.43
N LEU A 125 -9.33 -0.77 4.31
CA LEU A 125 -8.79 -2.11 4.50
C LEU A 125 -9.08 -2.66 5.89
N ALA A 126 -8.62 -1.98 6.93
CA ALA A 126 -8.70 -2.44 8.31
C ALA A 126 -8.92 -1.27 9.26
N GLY A 127 -9.83 -0.37 8.88
CA GLY A 127 -10.14 0.85 9.60
C GLY A 127 -11.43 0.78 10.43
N GLY A 128 -11.50 1.65 11.44
CA GLY A 128 -12.72 1.81 12.24
C GLY A 128 -12.65 2.96 13.24
N PRO A 129 -13.80 3.50 13.68
CA PRO A 129 -13.85 4.64 14.62
C PRO A 129 -13.30 4.31 16.01
N TRP A 130 -13.13 3.02 16.32
CA TRP A 130 -12.52 2.51 17.55
C TRP A 130 -10.99 2.49 17.54
N ILE A 131 -10.34 2.75 16.39
CA ILE A 131 -8.88 2.80 16.27
C ILE A 131 -8.38 4.18 16.69
N LYS A 132 -7.60 4.24 17.78
CA LYS A 132 -6.94 5.46 18.22
C LYS A 132 -5.65 5.73 17.43
N PRO A 133 -5.15 6.98 17.41
CA PRO A 133 -3.90 7.30 16.72
C PRO A 133 -2.70 6.44 17.16
N GLU A 134 -2.59 6.07 18.44
CA GLU A 134 -1.55 5.16 18.94
C GLU A 134 -1.71 3.69 18.50
N GLN A 135 -2.90 3.30 18.04
CA GLN A 135 -3.22 1.95 17.54
C GLN A 135 -3.29 1.91 16.01
N SER A 136 -3.06 3.04 15.35
CA SER A 136 -3.10 3.18 13.90
C SER A 136 -1.74 2.86 13.27
N MET A 137 -1.69 2.65 11.96
CA MET A 137 -0.45 2.56 11.18
C MET A 137 0.51 3.70 11.56
N GLN A 138 1.78 3.38 11.86
CA GLN A 138 2.77 4.37 12.31
C GLN A 138 3.86 4.63 11.26
N LYS A 139 4.34 5.88 11.20
CA LYS A 139 5.52 6.27 10.41
C LYS A 139 6.55 6.98 11.27
N VAL A 140 7.83 6.75 10.96
CA VAL A 140 8.93 7.55 11.50
C VAL A 140 8.87 8.96 10.91
N VAL A 141 8.96 9.97 11.77
CA VAL A 141 9.01 11.39 11.42
C VAL A 141 10.21 12.04 12.09
N TYR A 142 10.68 13.14 11.54
CA TYR A 142 11.86 13.82 12.09
C TYR A 142 11.82 15.33 11.88
N SER A 143 12.66 16.02 12.65
CA SER A 143 12.96 17.43 12.48
C SER A 143 14.48 17.63 12.57
N MET A 144 14.99 18.55 11.76
CA MET A 144 16.40 18.84 11.63
C MET A 144 16.69 20.27 12.11
N THR A 145 17.72 20.45 12.93
CA THR A 145 18.16 21.76 13.41
C THR A 145 19.66 21.90 13.20
N GLN A 146 20.09 22.86 12.39
CA GLN A 146 21.50 23.19 12.20
C GLN A 146 22.00 24.00 13.40
N VAL A 147 23.15 23.61 13.96
CA VAL A 147 23.84 24.33 15.05
C VAL A 147 25.34 24.40 14.78
N GLN A 148 26.00 25.40 15.38
CA GLN A 148 27.46 25.46 15.43
C GLN A 148 27.94 24.80 16.72
N GLY A 149 29.01 24.01 16.63
CA GLY A 149 29.66 23.38 17.77
C GLY A 149 30.22 24.36 18.80
N GLY A 150 30.56 23.85 19.97
CA GLY A 150 30.86 24.60 21.19
C GLY A 150 29.84 24.32 22.29
N VAL A 151 29.74 25.23 23.25
CA VAL A 151 28.77 25.14 24.36
C VAL A 151 27.44 25.74 23.93
N LEU A 152 26.44 24.87 23.73
CA LEU A 152 25.07 25.22 23.41
C LEU A 152 24.23 25.16 24.69
N ASN A 153 23.59 26.27 25.04
CA ASN A 153 22.73 26.36 26.22
C ASN A 153 21.28 26.58 25.81
N ASN A 154 20.37 25.92 26.53
CA ASN A 154 18.92 26.04 26.36
C ASN A 154 18.43 25.77 24.93
N LEU A 155 18.91 24.69 24.31
CA LEU A 155 18.52 24.33 22.96
C LEU A 155 17.09 23.79 22.97
N GLN A 156 16.18 24.50 22.31
CA GLN A 156 14.79 24.07 22.10
C GLN A 156 14.66 23.50 20.69
N LEU A 157 14.42 22.19 20.61
CA LEU A 157 14.24 21.51 19.34
C LEU A 157 12.77 21.59 18.90
N PRO A 158 12.49 21.85 17.61
CA PRO A 158 11.14 21.77 17.08
C PRO A 158 10.61 20.34 17.24
N ARG A 159 9.28 20.19 17.25
CA ARG A 159 8.67 18.87 17.09
C ARG A 159 8.57 18.53 15.60
N PRO A 160 8.80 17.26 15.22
CA PRO A 160 8.44 16.75 13.89
C PRO A 160 6.93 16.88 13.61
N GLU A 161 6.52 16.39 12.44
CA GLU A 161 5.10 16.25 12.07
C GLU A 161 4.28 15.58 13.18
N ILE A 162 3.10 16.14 13.46
CA ILE A 162 2.12 15.57 14.37
C ILE A 162 0.85 15.34 13.57
N LYS A 163 0.53 14.07 13.28
CA LYS A 163 -0.72 13.67 12.63
C LYS A 163 -1.69 13.13 13.67
N GLU A 164 -2.99 13.41 13.48
CA GLU A 164 -4.04 12.98 14.42
C GLU A 164 -3.79 13.41 15.89
N SER A 165 -3.13 14.55 16.10
CA SER A 165 -2.71 15.05 17.41
C SER A 165 -1.84 14.08 18.24
N TYR A 166 -1.18 13.12 17.59
CA TYR A 166 -0.36 12.10 18.25
C TYR A 166 1.10 12.17 17.79
N TYR A 167 2.02 12.09 18.75
CA TYR A 167 3.45 12.03 18.50
C TYR A 167 4.17 11.40 19.70
N ARG A 168 5.20 10.61 19.45
CA ARG A 168 6.14 10.11 20.46
C ARG A 168 7.57 10.20 19.95
N ASP A 169 8.48 10.67 20.79
CA ASP A 169 9.92 10.65 20.50
C ASP A 169 10.44 9.20 20.45
N ILE A 170 11.37 8.92 19.52
CA ILE A 170 12.12 7.67 19.42
C ILE A 170 13.56 7.91 19.89
N ALA A 171 14.26 8.82 19.22
CA ALA A 171 15.66 9.11 19.48
C ALA A 171 16.07 10.49 18.97
N THR A 172 17.12 11.05 19.58
CA THR A 172 17.72 12.32 19.14
C THR A 172 19.20 12.13 18.92
N TYR A 173 19.73 12.67 17.82
CA TYR A 173 21.15 12.55 17.45
C TYR A 173 21.77 13.91 17.16
N ALA A 174 23.07 14.06 17.45
CA ALA A 174 23.90 15.09 16.85
C ALA A 174 24.84 14.44 15.82
N ILE A 175 24.86 14.99 14.61
CA ILE A 175 25.56 14.47 13.44
C ILE A 175 26.47 15.58 12.89
N PRO A 176 27.79 15.36 12.70
CA PRO A 176 28.73 16.40 12.29
C PRO A 176 28.63 16.66 10.78
N ILE A 177 27.53 17.25 10.35
CA ILE A 177 27.22 17.51 8.95
C ILE A 177 26.44 18.82 8.79
N SER A 178 26.62 19.48 7.65
CA SER A 178 25.84 20.67 7.28
C SER A 178 24.56 20.27 6.56
N ALA A 179 23.42 20.75 7.06
CA ALA A 179 22.09 20.51 6.51
C ALA A 179 21.47 21.75 5.84
N VAL A 180 22.29 22.74 5.47
CA VAL A 180 21.85 23.96 4.76
C VAL A 180 21.24 23.59 3.39
N ASN A 181 20.14 24.27 3.03
CA ASN A 181 19.41 23.99 1.79
C ASN A 181 18.82 25.27 1.17
N SER A 182 18.18 25.13 0.01
CA SER A 182 17.59 26.25 -0.73
C SER A 182 16.41 26.92 -0.02
N LEU A 183 15.75 26.29 0.97
CA LEU A 183 14.70 26.93 1.77
C LEU A 183 15.25 28.04 2.68
N VAL A 184 16.48 27.85 3.17
CA VAL A 184 17.19 28.81 4.01
C VAL A 184 17.88 29.87 3.16
N ILE A 185 18.62 29.45 2.14
CA ILE A 185 19.41 30.36 1.29
C ILE A 185 18.53 31.19 0.34
N ARG A 186 17.37 30.65 -0.08
CA ARG A 186 16.39 31.30 -0.95
C ARG A 186 17.00 31.87 -2.26
N PRO A 187 17.44 31.02 -3.19
CA PRO A 187 17.92 31.47 -4.50
C PRO A 187 16.81 32.14 -5.31
N GLU A 188 17.17 32.99 -6.27
CA GLU A 188 16.24 33.48 -7.28
C GLU A 188 15.82 32.32 -8.20
N VAL A 189 14.50 32.17 -8.44
CA VAL A 189 13.97 31.12 -9.30
C VAL A 189 13.29 31.70 -10.53
N THR A 190 13.70 31.23 -11.71
CA THR A 190 13.05 31.52 -12.99
C THR A 190 12.68 30.24 -13.72
N VAL A 191 11.72 30.32 -14.63
CA VAL A 191 11.30 29.21 -15.49
C VAL A 191 11.49 29.53 -16.97
N SER A 192 11.32 28.55 -17.86
CA SER A 192 11.55 28.71 -19.29
C SER A 192 10.71 29.76 -20.02
N THR A 193 9.63 30.25 -19.41
CA THR A 193 8.85 31.41 -19.90
C THR A 193 9.53 32.75 -19.61
N GLY A 194 10.59 32.77 -18.81
CA GLY A 194 11.26 33.97 -18.30
C GLY A 194 10.62 34.52 -17.02
N GLU A 195 9.53 33.92 -16.54
CA GLU A 195 8.82 34.36 -15.33
C GLU A 195 9.59 33.97 -14.07
N ALA A 196 9.57 34.87 -13.08
CA ALA A 196 10.02 34.55 -11.72
C ALA A 196 9.02 33.60 -11.05
N MET A 197 9.54 32.56 -10.39
CA MET A 197 8.74 31.48 -9.80
C MET A 197 9.27 31.08 -8.42
N GLN A 198 9.46 32.07 -7.53
CA GLN A 198 10.07 31.88 -6.21
C GLN A 198 9.35 30.82 -5.36
N GLY A 199 8.04 30.67 -5.52
CA GLY A 199 7.25 29.71 -4.77
C GLY A 199 7.53 28.23 -5.10
N LEU A 200 8.39 27.92 -6.08
CA LEU A 200 8.93 26.57 -6.27
C LEU A 200 9.97 26.20 -5.21
N VAL A 201 10.52 27.15 -4.45
CA VAL A 201 11.45 26.84 -3.34
C VAL A 201 10.69 26.34 -2.13
N ASP A 202 9.58 26.99 -1.76
CA ASP A 202 8.79 26.71 -0.54
C ASP A 202 7.47 25.97 -0.81
N GLY A 203 7.15 25.70 -2.07
CA GLY A 203 5.95 24.98 -2.47
C GLY A 203 4.66 25.82 -2.48
N SER A 204 4.77 27.15 -2.38
CA SER A 204 3.63 28.07 -2.48
C SER A 204 3.14 28.31 -3.91
N SER A 205 3.93 27.95 -4.92
CA SER A 205 3.57 28.05 -6.35
C SER A 205 3.57 26.70 -7.04
N LYS A 206 2.96 26.64 -8.24
CA LYS A 206 2.98 25.44 -9.10
C LYS A 206 3.42 25.85 -10.49
N PHE A 207 4.30 25.06 -11.09
CA PHE A 207 4.70 25.24 -12.48
C PHE A 207 4.21 24.07 -13.33
N ARG A 208 3.74 24.38 -14.54
CA ARG A 208 3.24 23.40 -15.50
C ARG A 208 3.79 23.66 -16.89
N SER A 209 4.06 22.59 -17.62
CA SER A 209 4.40 22.68 -19.04
C SER A 209 3.95 21.43 -19.80
N THR A 210 3.59 21.63 -21.07
CA THR A 210 3.30 20.54 -22.04
C THR A 210 4.37 20.43 -23.12
N THR A 211 5.39 21.28 -23.07
CA THR A 211 6.53 21.32 -24.01
C THR A 211 7.83 21.45 -23.23
N ASP A 212 8.98 21.19 -23.86
CA ASP A 212 10.29 21.33 -23.22
C ASP A 212 10.39 22.57 -22.33
N ALA A 213 10.82 22.36 -21.10
CA ALA A 213 10.86 23.40 -20.10
C ALA A 213 12.10 23.28 -19.22
N TRP A 214 12.42 24.35 -18.53
CA TRP A 214 13.42 24.34 -17.48
C TRP A 214 12.99 25.20 -16.29
N VAL A 215 13.53 24.84 -15.14
CA VAL A 215 13.50 25.65 -13.91
C VAL A 215 14.95 25.98 -13.56
N GLN A 216 15.26 27.24 -13.25
CA GLN A 216 16.62 27.68 -12.90
C GLN A 216 16.64 28.31 -11.52
N TYR A 217 17.60 27.90 -10.70
CA TYR A 217 17.91 28.47 -9.40
C TYR A 217 19.23 29.23 -9.53
N ALA A 218 19.23 30.51 -9.20
CA ALA A 218 20.41 31.38 -9.20
C ALA A 218 20.74 31.82 -7.77
N PHE A 219 21.96 31.56 -7.33
CA PHE A 219 22.45 31.89 -6.00
C PHE A 219 23.39 33.10 -6.05
N ASP A 220 23.29 34.00 -5.07
CA ASP A 220 24.18 35.17 -4.95
C ASP A 220 25.66 34.76 -4.83
N GLN A 221 25.91 33.67 -4.08
CA GLN A 221 27.20 33.03 -3.91
C GLN A 221 27.13 31.57 -4.36
N PRO A 222 28.22 30.97 -4.86
CA PRO A 222 28.22 29.56 -5.23
C PRO A 222 27.70 28.67 -4.11
N PHE A 223 26.72 27.82 -4.42
CA PHE A 223 26.11 26.88 -3.50
C PHE A 223 26.58 25.46 -3.80
N THR A 224 26.95 24.71 -2.77
CA THR A 224 27.28 23.28 -2.88
C THR A 224 26.04 22.44 -2.63
N ALA A 225 25.60 21.71 -3.66
CA ALA A 225 24.50 20.75 -3.57
C ALA A 225 25.02 19.31 -3.65
N ALA A 226 24.46 18.42 -2.83
CA ALA A 226 24.72 16.98 -2.84
C ALA A 226 23.45 16.13 -3.03
N SER A 227 22.26 16.73 -2.89
CA SER A 227 21.00 16.06 -3.19
C SER A 227 19.91 17.05 -3.61
N MET A 228 18.86 16.51 -4.22
CA MET A 228 17.67 17.25 -4.65
C MET A 228 16.41 16.52 -4.22
N THR A 229 15.52 17.19 -3.50
CA THR A 229 14.20 16.67 -3.13
C THR A 229 13.12 17.33 -3.96
N VAL A 230 12.28 16.53 -4.60
CA VAL A 230 11.22 16.96 -5.51
C VAL A 230 9.85 16.70 -4.88
N TYR A 231 8.98 17.70 -4.87
CA TYR A 231 7.58 17.57 -4.48
C TYR A 231 6.68 17.76 -5.70
N PRO A 232 6.14 16.66 -6.25
CA PRO A 232 5.17 16.71 -7.33
C PRO A 232 3.87 17.44 -6.96
N SER A 233 3.10 17.88 -7.96
CA SER A 233 1.72 18.32 -7.75
C SER A 233 0.75 17.15 -7.96
N GLY A 234 0.42 16.41 -6.90
CA GLY A 234 -0.33 15.16 -6.99
C GLY A 234 0.58 14.03 -7.50
N THR A 235 0.03 13.00 -8.13
CA THR A 235 0.84 12.01 -8.86
C THR A 235 1.25 12.62 -10.22
N ASN A 236 2.56 12.83 -10.43
CA ASN A 236 3.06 13.40 -11.69
C ASN A 236 4.40 12.78 -12.10
N PHE A 237 4.36 11.79 -13.00
CA PHE A 237 5.54 11.11 -13.54
C PHE A 237 6.57 12.08 -14.16
N GLN A 238 6.09 13.09 -14.88
CA GLN A 238 6.95 14.03 -15.60
C GLN A 238 7.85 14.86 -14.68
N SER A 239 7.32 15.28 -13.53
CA SER A 239 8.07 15.99 -12.49
C SER A 239 9.21 15.19 -11.85
N LEU A 240 9.41 13.93 -12.23
CA LEU A 240 10.45 13.06 -11.70
C LEU A 240 11.59 12.84 -12.72
N ARG A 241 11.48 13.38 -13.94
CA ARG A 241 12.37 13.12 -15.07
C ARG A 241 13.27 14.31 -15.39
N TRP A 242 14.01 14.79 -14.39
CA TRP A 242 14.88 15.95 -14.56
C TRP A 242 16.24 15.59 -15.15
N ARG A 243 16.72 16.40 -16.09
CA ARG A 243 18.16 16.51 -16.39
C ARG A 243 18.70 17.73 -15.67
N VAL A 244 19.58 17.50 -14.70
CA VAL A 244 20.16 18.54 -13.83
C VAL A 244 21.49 18.98 -14.41
N ALA A 245 21.63 20.29 -14.62
CA ALA A 245 22.85 20.92 -15.10
C ALA A 245 23.24 22.11 -14.23
N VAL A 246 24.52 22.46 -14.24
CA VAL A 246 25.06 23.58 -13.45
C VAL A 246 25.86 24.54 -14.31
N SER A 247 25.99 25.78 -13.84
CA SER A 247 26.80 26.83 -14.46
C SER A 247 27.33 27.81 -13.42
N ASP A 248 28.51 28.39 -13.68
CA ASP A 248 29.07 29.49 -12.88
C ASP A 248 28.77 30.87 -13.47
N ASP A 249 28.50 30.95 -14.78
CA ASP A 249 28.28 32.19 -15.53
C ASP A 249 26.83 32.38 -16.00
N GLY A 250 25.98 31.37 -15.82
CA GLY A 250 24.56 31.38 -16.22
C GLY A 250 24.34 31.19 -17.71
N ILE A 251 25.39 30.92 -18.49
CA ILE A 251 25.37 30.76 -19.95
C ILE A 251 25.79 29.34 -20.34
N HIS A 252 26.95 28.88 -19.85
CA HIS A 252 27.51 27.58 -20.19
C HIS A 252 27.13 26.56 -19.13
N PHE A 253 26.26 25.60 -19.50
CA PHE A 253 25.78 24.57 -18.59
C PHE A 253 26.46 23.23 -18.83
N LYS A 254 26.81 22.55 -17.73
CA LYS A 254 27.33 21.18 -17.72
C LYS A 254 26.33 20.27 -17.00
N ASP A 255 25.96 19.16 -17.64
CA ASP A 255 25.10 18.14 -17.03
C ASP A 255 25.82 17.42 -15.89
N ILE A 256 25.09 17.19 -14.79
CA ILE A 256 25.58 16.45 -13.62
C ILE A 256 24.76 15.21 -13.29
N LYS A 257 23.47 15.17 -13.66
CA LYS A 257 22.59 14.02 -13.40
C LYS A 257 21.43 13.98 -14.39
N THR A 258 21.03 12.78 -14.81
CA THR A 258 19.70 12.51 -15.37
C THR A 258 18.96 11.66 -14.36
N CYS A 259 17.85 12.18 -13.84
CA CYS A 259 17.00 11.54 -12.84
C CYS A 259 16.19 10.43 -13.49
N GLN A 260 16.22 9.26 -12.86
CA GLN A 260 15.39 8.11 -13.22
C GLN A 260 14.33 7.93 -12.12
N PRO A 261 13.03 8.03 -12.44
CA PRO A 261 11.99 7.81 -11.45
C PRO A 261 12.05 6.39 -10.90
N ALA A 262 11.94 6.24 -9.58
CA ALA A 262 11.70 4.93 -8.98
C ALA A 262 10.36 4.35 -9.48
N ARG A 263 10.26 3.01 -9.58
CA ARG A 263 8.98 2.32 -9.75
C ARG A 263 8.07 2.65 -8.57
N ARG A 264 6.76 2.78 -8.81
CA ARG A 264 5.77 3.26 -7.84
C ARG A 264 4.35 2.84 -8.24
N GLY A 265 3.54 2.52 -7.24
CA GLY A 265 2.12 2.26 -7.41
C GLY A 265 1.29 3.54 -7.56
N TRP A 266 -0.02 3.39 -7.55
CA TRP A 266 -0.98 4.49 -7.67
C TRP A 266 -1.04 5.38 -6.42
N GLN A 267 -0.79 4.82 -5.22
CA GLN A 267 -0.86 5.53 -3.93
C GLN A 267 0.50 6.12 -3.49
N ASP A 268 1.07 7.03 -4.29
CA ASP A 268 2.44 7.54 -4.12
C ASP A 268 2.53 9.00 -3.61
N THR A 269 1.48 9.53 -2.97
CA THR A 269 1.43 10.94 -2.56
C THR A 269 1.96 11.24 -1.16
N ASP A 270 2.26 10.22 -0.36
CA ASP A 270 2.62 10.38 1.06
C ASP A 270 4.06 10.84 1.29
N ALA A 271 4.90 10.82 0.24
CA ALA A 271 6.30 11.20 0.35
C ALA A 271 6.79 11.95 -0.90
N PRO A 272 7.72 12.92 -0.74
CA PRO A 272 8.45 13.49 -1.87
C PRO A 272 9.38 12.45 -2.50
N ASN A 273 10.13 12.85 -3.53
CA ASN A 273 11.15 12.01 -4.15
C ASN A 273 12.53 12.69 -4.08
N THR A 274 13.48 12.05 -3.40
CA THR A 274 14.86 12.54 -3.30
C THR A 274 15.79 11.87 -4.32
N TYR A 275 16.67 12.67 -4.94
CA TYR A 275 17.74 12.24 -5.83
C TYR A 275 19.09 12.57 -5.22
N THR A 276 20.02 11.61 -5.25
CA THR A 276 21.43 11.87 -4.94
C THR A 276 22.06 12.60 -6.13
N LEU A 277 22.81 13.66 -5.86
CA LEU A 277 23.59 14.40 -6.84
C LEU A 277 25.08 14.21 -6.56
N PRO A 278 25.95 14.21 -7.58
CA PRO A 278 27.37 14.43 -7.36
C PRO A 278 27.55 15.78 -6.64
N GLU A 279 28.36 15.82 -5.57
CA GLU A 279 28.61 17.06 -4.85
C GLU A 279 29.16 18.11 -5.81
N THR A 280 28.41 19.19 -6.00
CA THR A 280 28.69 20.19 -7.03
C THR A 280 28.48 21.59 -6.46
N THR A 281 29.51 22.44 -6.59
CA THR A 281 29.44 23.87 -6.27
C THR A 281 29.22 24.67 -7.55
N ALA A 282 28.16 25.47 -7.59
CA ALA A 282 27.88 26.35 -8.72
C ALA A 282 26.99 27.54 -8.31
N LYS A 283 26.94 28.58 -9.13
CA LYS A 283 25.99 29.71 -8.94
C LYS A 283 24.60 29.43 -9.52
N TYR A 284 24.53 28.64 -10.59
CA TYR A 284 23.28 28.36 -11.29
C TYR A 284 23.05 26.86 -11.36
N PHE A 285 21.86 26.43 -10.97
CA PHE A 285 21.36 25.06 -11.14
C PHE A 285 20.14 25.13 -12.06
N ARG A 286 20.13 24.34 -13.13
CA ARG A 286 19.02 24.28 -14.09
C ARG A 286 18.51 22.87 -14.23
N PHE A 287 17.20 22.71 -14.05
CA PHE A 287 16.46 21.46 -14.15
C PHE A 287 15.71 21.45 -15.47
N TYR A 288 16.23 20.71 -16.45
CA TYR A 288 15.61 20.54 -17.76
C TYR A 288 14.61 19.40 -17.73
N TRP A 289 13.48 19.58 -18.42
CA TRP A 289 12.46 18.56 -18.62
C TRP A 289 12.04 18.53 -20.09
N THR A 290 11.77 17.33 -20.58
CA THR A 290 11.12 17.06 -21.87
C THR A 290 10.15 15.88 -21.73
N PRO A 291 8.97 15.90 -22.39
CA PRO A 291 8.10 14.72 -22.43
C PRO A 291 8.70 13.58 -23.27
N GLU A 292 9.70 13.85 -24.12
CA GLU A 292 10.35 12.83 -24.94
C GLU A 292 11.02 11.75 -24.08
N GLY A 293 10.96 10.49 -24.53
CA GLY A 293 11.49 9.33 -23.81
C GLY A 293 10.67 8.93 -22.58
N SER A 294 9.40 9.33 -22.49
CA SER A 294 8.49 8.86 -21.43
C SER A 294 8.15 7.39 -21.62
N GLU A 295 8.30 6.59 -20.57
CA GLU A 295 7.80 5.22 -20.52
C GLU A 295 6.26 5.22 -20.44
N PRO A 296 5.56 4.28 -21.12
CA PRO A 296 4.13 4.08 -20.94
C PRO A 296 3.76 3.69 -19.49
N GLY A 297 2.54 4.03 -19.08
CA GLY A 297 2.03 3.64 -17.77
C GLY A 297 1.83 2.14 -17.59
N ALA A 298 2.16 1.67 -16.39
CA ALA A 298 1.93 0.31 -15.87
C ALA A 298 1.57 0.41 -14.37
N GLU A 299 1.22 -0.69 -13.72
CA GLU A 299 0.88 -0.71 -12.28
C GLU A 299 2.03 -0.21 -11.39
N ASP A 300 3.28 -0.52 -11.76
CA ASP A 300 4.50 -0.08 -11.06
C ASP A 300 5.10 1.22 -11.64
N LEU A 301 4.35 1.90 -12.51
CA LEU A 301 4.63 3.25 -12.97
C LEU A 301 3.32 4.01 -13.21
N ASP A 302 2.43 3.96 -12.21
CA ASP A 302 1.01 4.31 -12.38
C ASP A 302 0.79 5.73 -12.91
N ALA A 303 1.55 6.71 -12.39
CA ALA A 303 1.44 8.10 -12.80
C ALA A 303 1.75 8.35 -14.29
N ALA A 304 2.42 7.41 -14.98
CA ALA A 304 2.70 7.47 -16.41
C ALA A 304 1.52 7.01 -17.29
N LYS A 305 0.44 6.48 -16.69
CA LYS A 305 -0.84 6.21 -17.39
C LYS A 305 -1.52 7.52 -17.84
N TRP A 306 -1.21 8.63 -17.17
CA TRP A 306 -1.81 9.94 -17.42
C TRP A 306 -1.01 10.76 -18.44
N LYS A 307 -1.62 11.85 -18.92
CA LYS A 307 -1.01 12.74 -19.92
C LYS A 307 0.39 13.20 -19.48
N ALA A 308 1.33 13.20 -20.43
CA ALA A 308 2.71 13.65 -20.26
C ALA A 308 2.81 15.19 -20.12
N THR A 309 2.25 15.72 -19.04
CA THR A 309 2.32 17.13 -18.65
C THR A 309 3.19 17.25 -17.41
N LEU A 310 4.20 18.13 -17.45
CA LEU A 310 4.94 18.51 -16.26
C LEU A 310 4.02 19.26 -15.30
N ALA A 311 3.96 18.83 -14.04
CA ALA A 311 3.31 19.57 -12.96
C ALA A 311 4.11 19.42 -11.66
N ILE A 312 4.83 20.48 -11.29
CA ILE A 312 5.72 20.50 -10.14
C ILE A 312 5.28 21.54 -9.12
N LYS A 313 5.40 21.20 -7.82
CA LYS A 313 5.12 22.11 -6.70
C LYS A 313 6.40 22.65 -6.09
N GLN A 314 7.44 21.83 -5.91
CA GLN A 314 8.65 22.28 -5.21
C GLN A 314 9.90 21.49 -5.62
N ILE A 315 11.05 22.17 -5.64
CA ILE A 315 12.38 21.54 -5.74
C ILE A 315 13.24 22.11 -4.61
N VAL A 316 13.82 21.26 -3.78
CA VAL A 316 14.73 21.65 -2.71
C VAL A 316 16.12 21.12 -3.04
N LEU A 317 17.09 22.02 -3.19
CA LEU A 317 18.50 21.66 -3.29
C LEU A 317 19.10 21.62 -1.89
N ASN A 318 19.73 20.50 -1.54
CA ASN A 318 20.33 20.30 -0.23
C ASN A 318 21.84 20.19 -0.36
N ARG A 319 22.56 20.82 0.58
CA ARG A 319 23.98 20.53 0.81
C ARG A 319 24.17 19.16 1.46
N LEU A 320 23.18 18.72 2.24
CA LEU A 320 23.16 17.41 2.88
C LEU A 320 23.16 16.30 1.81
N PRO A 321 24.14 15.38 1.81
CA PRO A 321 24.05 14.13 1.06
C PRO A 321 22.87 13.31 1.57
N LEU A 322 21.99 12.90 0.65
CA LEU A 322 20.84 12.05 0.95
C LEU A 322 20.83 10.86 0.02
N ILE A 323 20.41 9.71 0.54
CA ILE A 323 20.21 8.48 -0.22
C ILE A 323 19.05 8.68 -1.20
N GLU A 324 19.30 8.45 -2.49
CA GLU A 324 18.29 8.51 -3.55
C GLU A 324 17.11 7.59 -3.23
N ASN A 325 15.91 8.17 -3.23
CA ASN A 325 14.65 7.52 -2.91
C ASN A 325 14.65 6.81 -1.54
N PHE A 326 15.30 7.39 -0.53
CA PHE A 326 15.24 6.86 0.84
C PHE A 326 13.82 6.78 1.39
N GLU A 327 12.89 7.58 0.88
CA GLU A 327 11.47 7.52 1.24
C GLU A 327 10.90 6.14 0.92
N GLY A 328 11.18 5.61 -0.28
CA GLY A 328 10.83 4.24 -0.65
C GLY A 328 11.67 3.20 0.09
N LYS A 329 12.99 3.43 0.20
CA LYS A 329 13.91 2.48 0.81
C LYS A 329 13.70 2.31 2.32
N SER A 330 13.13 3.30 3.01
CA SER A 330 12.74 3.21 4.42
C SER A 330 11.33 2.60 4.61
N GLY A 331 10.65 2.22 3.53
CA GLY A 331 9.31 1.64 3.59
C GLY A 331 8.18 2.64 3.89
N LEU A 332 8.45 3.95 3.85
CA LEU A 332 7.41 4.98 4.05
C LEU A 332 6.36 4.95 2.94
N VAL A 333 6.75 4.54 1.73
CA VAL A 333 5.89 4.38 0.56
C VAL A 333 6.40 3.22 -0.30
N TRP A 334 5.52 2.53 -1.04
CA TRP A 334 5.93 1.48 -1.96
C TRP A 334 6.63 2.08 -3.18
N ARG A 335 7.96 1.90 -3.24
CA ARG A 335 8.78 2.24 -4.41
C ARG A 335 9.95 1.29 -4.55
N LEU A 336 10.34 1.04 -5.80
CA LEU A 336 11.54 0.28 -6.13
C LEU A 336 12.53 1.15 -6.89
N SER A 337 13.74 1.25 -6.36
CA SER A 337 14.87 1.87 -7.04
C SER A 337 16.14 1.06 -6.85
N PRO A 338 17.11 1.15 -7.78
CA PRO A 338 18.40 0.49 -7.61
C PRO A 338 19.11 0.91 -6.31
N ARG A 339 19.91 -0.01 -5.77
CA ARG A 339 20.86 0.31 -4.70
C ARG A 339 21.92 1.26 -5.23
N LEU A 340 22.33 2.23 -4.42
CA LEU A 340 23.45 3.10 -4.76
C LEU A 340 24.78 2.35 -4.62
N ASP A 341 25.72 2.68 -5.50
CA ASP A 341 27.10 2.25 -5.43
C ASP A 341 28.02 3.39 -4.93
N GLU A 342 29.30 3.06 -4.72
CA GLU A 342 30.32 4.01 -4.26
C GLU A 342 30.53 5.20 -5.22
N LYS A 343 30.17 5.05 -6.50
CA LYS A 343 30.28 6.12 -7.49
C LYS A 343 29.13 7.12 -7.34
N ALA A 344 27.91 6.63 -7.11
CA ALA A 344 26.73 7.46 -6.93
C ALA A 344 26.71 8.12 -5.54
N LEU A 345 27.18 7.42 -4.51
CA LEU A 345 27.27 7.91 -3.15
C LEU A 345 28.58 7.44 -2.51
N PRO A 346 29.66 8.25 -2.60
CA PRO A 346 30.95 7.92 -2.04
C PRO A 346 30.90 7.81 -0.51
N SER A 347 31.74 6.94 0.06
CA SER A 347 31.88 6.77 1.51
C SER A 347 32.35 8.06 2.20
N THR A 348 33.04 8.97 1.50
CA THR A 348 33.39 10.29 2.02
C THR A 348 32.19 11.23 2.22
N ALA A 349 31.05 10.94 1.58
CA ALA A 349 29.80 11.64 1.79
C ALA A 349 28.91 10.99 2.87
N CYS A 350 29.34 9.84 3.42
CA CYS A 350 28.66 9.11 4.47
C CYS A 350 29.19 9.51 5.85
N VAL A 351 28.33 9.50 6.86
CA VAL A 351 28.73 9.76 8.26
C VAL A 351 29.18 8.45 8.90
N ALA A 352 30.35 8.43 9.55
CA ALA A 352 30.75 7.28 10.34
C ALA A 352 29.92 7.20 11.64
N LEU A 353 29.44 6.01 12.01
CA LEU A 353 28.61 5.78 13.18
C LEU A 353 29.27 6.25 14.47
N LYS A 354 30.60 6.11 14.57
CA LYS A 354 31.39 6.57 15.72
C LYS A 354 31.29 8.09 15.96
N ASP A 355 30.94 8.86 14.93
CA ASP A 355 30.85 10.32 14.97
C ASP A 355 29.41 10.78 15.22
N VAL A 356 28.43 9.86 15.21
CA VAL A 356 27.03 10.14 15.56
C VAL A 356 26.87 10.08 17.07
N ILE A 357 26.45 11.18 17.68
CA ILE A 357 26.27 11.27 19.14
C ILE A 357 24.79 11.09 19.47
N ASN A 358 24.46 10.06 20.26
CA ASN A 358 23.11 9.85 20.77
C ASN A 358 22.82 10.85 21.92
N LEU A 359 21.78 11.65 21.75
CA LEU A 359 21.32 12.68 22.67
C LEU A 359 19.95 12.36 23.29
N THR A 360 19.42 11.16 23.10
CA THR A 360 18.07 10.77 23.55
C THR A 360 17.87 11.06 25.04
N ASP A 361 18.80 10.63 25.89
CA ASP A 361 18.70 10.84 27.34
C ASP A 361 19.02 12.28 27.79
N ARG A 362 19.46 13.14 26.86
CA ARG A 362 19.81 14.55 27.11
C ARG A 362 18.66 15.50 26.82
N MET A 363 17.63 15.02 26.10
CA MET A 363 16.44 15.78 25.73
C MET A 363 15.28 15.44 26.67
N ASN A 364 14.64 16.45 27.25
CA ASN A 364 13.43 16.22 28.03
C ASN A 364 12.18 16.01 27.14
N ALA A 365 11.04 15.66 27.74
CA ALA A 365 9.77 15.43 27.03
C ALA A 365 9.22 16.64 26.25
N TYR A 366 9.74 17.85 26.50
CA TYR A 366 9.37 19.08 25.80
C TYR A 366 10.32 19.40 24.64
N GLY A 367 11.33 18.58 24.37
CA GLY A 367 12.32 18.82 23.34
C GLY A 367 13.43 19.80 23.73
N HIS A 368 13.62 20.04 25.02
CA HIS A 368 14.62 20.97 25.53
C HIS A 368 15.87 20.22 26.01
N ILE A 369 17.03 20.71 25.58
CA ILE A 369 18.36 20.26 26.03
C ILE A 369 19.02 21.43 26.78
N PRO A 370 19.20 21.35 28.10
CA PRO A 370 19.65 22.48 28.91
C PRO A 370 21.09 22.90 28.61
N SER A 371 21.98 21.92 28.42
CA SER A 371 23.37 22.17 28.05
C SER A 371 23.92 21.00 27.22
N LEU A 372 24.54 21.36 26.09
CA LEU A 372 25.13 20.44 25.14
C LEU A 372 26.48 21.01 24.68
N GLU A 373 27.55 20.24 24.85
CA GLU A 373 28.86 20.58 24.33
C GLU A 373 29.16 19.68 23.13
N LEU A 374 29.45 20.29 21.99
CA LEU A 374 29.85 19.61 20.76
C LEU A 374 31.23 20.12 20.32
N PRO A 375 32.06 19.29 19.66
CA PRO A 375 33.27 19.76 18.98
C PRO A 375 32.95 20.91 18.02
N GLN A 376 33.91 21.84 17.83
CA GLN A 376 33.76 22.94 16.87
C GLN A 376 33.46 22.42 15.46
N GLY A 377 32.52 23.06 14.76
CA GLY A 377 32.10 22.68 13.41
C GLY A 377 30.59 22.77 13.21
N ASP A 378 30.13 22.43 12.02
CA ASP A 378 28.71 22.30 11.69
C ASP A 378 28.14 21.00 12.25
N TRP A 379 27.01 21.10 12.96
CA TRP A 379 26.27 19.94 13.45
C TRP A 379 24.79 20.02 13.09
N LEU A 380 24.25 18.87 12.71
CA LEU A 380 22.82 18.64 12.55
C LEU A 380 22.29 17.93 13.80
N ILE A 381 21.35 18.55 14.50
CA ILE A 381 20.55 17.89 15.52
C ILE A 381 19.32 17.28 14.85
N LEU A 382 19.25 15.95 14.85
CA LEU A 382 18.17 15.16 14.28
C LEU A 382 17.29 14.62 15.41
N ARG A 383 16.10 15.20 15.59
CA ARG A 383 15.08 14.68 16.53
C ARG A 383 14.11 13.80 15.77
N MET A 384 14.00 12.55 16.17
CA MET A 384 13.18 11.53 15.51
C MET A 384 12.08 11.04 16.44
N GLY A 385 10.92 10.78 15.87
CA GLY A 385 9.77 10.24 16.56
C GLY A 385 8.87 9.46 15.61
N HIS A 386 7.67 9.14 16.05
CA HIS A 386 6.64 8.57 15.19
C HIS A 386 5.27 9.20 15.43
N THR A 387 4.42 9.08 14.41
CA THR A 387 3.03 9.50 14.42
C THR A 387 2.19 8.55 13.54
N SER A 388 0.86 8.69 13.58
CA SER A 388 -0.03 7.93 12.69
C SER A 388 0.21 8.32 11.22
N THR A 389 0.08 7.35 10.30
CA THR A 389 0.03 7.65 8.86
C THR A 389 -1.24 8.40 8.49
N GLY A 390 -2.29 8.34 9.31
CA GLY A 390 -3.57 9.02 9.16
C GLY A 390 -4.46 8.49 8.03
N HIS A 391 -4.13 7.30 7.50
CA HIS A 391 -5.01 6.59 6.57
C HIS A 391 -6.26 6.06 7.26
N ARG A 392 -7.34 5.94 6.49
CA ARG A 392 -8.67 5.53 6.94
C ARG A 392 -9.26 4.60 5.89
N ASN A 393 -10.26 3.82 6.30
CA ASN A 393 -11.13 3.11 5.36
C ASN A 393 -12.06 4.13 4.66
N GLU A 394 -11.54 4.79 3.62
CA GLU A 394 -12.12 6.03 3.08
C GLU A 394 -13.54 5.87 2.50
N THR A 395 -13.87 4.66 2.02
CA THR A 395 -15.16 4.33 1.40
C THR A 395 -16.20 3.80 2.38
N ALA A 396 -15.89 3.73 3.68
CA ALA A 396 -16.85 3.37 4.71
C ALA A 396 -17.97 4.41 4.89
N GLY A 397 -19.06 3.97 5.53
CA GLY A 397 -20.09 4.83 6.08
C GLY A 397 -19.91 5.00 7.59
N GLY A 398 -20.84 4.43 8.37
CA GLY A 398 -20.81 4.52 9.85
C GLY A 398 -19.59 3.89 10.51
N GLY A 399 -18.92 2.95 9.86
CA GLY A 399 -17.69 2.28 10.33
C GLY A 399 -16.39 2.97 9.91
N LYS A 400 -16.44 4.23 9.44
CA LYS A 400 -15.24 4.97 9.02
C LYS A 400 -14.36 5.39 10.20
N GLY A 401 -13.06 5.12 10.11
CA GLY A 401 -12.07 5.59 11.08
C GLY A 401 -10.63 5.27 10.68
N LEU A 402 -9.69 5.37 11.62
CA LEU A 402 -8.28 5.16 11.33
C LEU A 402 -8.00 3.69 11.02
N GLU A 403 -7.07 3.46 10.09
CA GLU A 403 -6.51 2.14 9.79
C GLU A 403 -5.69 1.60 10.98
N CYS A 404 -5.88 0.33 11.35
CA CYS A 404 -5.13 -0.31 12.44
C CYS A 404 -3.64 -0.49 12.10
N ASP A 405 -2.79 -0.49 13.12
CA ASP A 405 -1.36 -0.82 12.99
C ASP A 405 -1.19 -2.26 12.53
N LYS A 406 -0.68 -2.43 11.30
CA LYS A 406 -0.52 -3.72 10.63
C LYS A 406 0.57 -4.58 11.27
N PHE A 407 1.47 -3.99 12.06
CA PHE A 407 2.55 -4.71 12.75
C PHE A 407 2.18 -5.11 14.17
N ASN A 408 1.02 -4.70 14.67
CA ASN A 408 0.60 -4.94 16.04
C ASN A 408 -0.60 -5.91 16.09
N PRO A 409 -0.39 -7.19 16.50
CA PRO A 409 -1.46 -8.18 16.50
C PRO A 409 -2.63 -7.82 17.43
N GLU A 410 -2.40 -7.06 18.50
CA GLU A 410 -3.47 -6.56 19.39
C GLU A 410 -4.35 -5.53 18.67
N ALA A 411 -3.76 -4.63 17.87
CA ALA A 411 -4.51 -3.66 17.08
C ALA A 411 -5.33 -4.35 15.97
N VAL A 412 -4.78 -5.39 15.35
CA VAL A 412 -5.45 -6.21 14.34
C VAL A 412 -6.62 -6.99 14.95
N ARG A 413 -6.41 -7.62 16.12
CA ARG A 413 -7.48 -8.29 16.87
C ARG A 413 -8.58 -7.30 17.27
N TRP A 414 -8.20 -6.11 17.72
CA TRP A 414 -9.16 -5.06 18.07
C TRP A 414 -10.00 -4.61 16.87
N GLN A 415 -9.41 -4.47 15.68
CA GLN A 415 -10.15 -4.21 14.44
C GLN A 415 -11.15 -5.34 14.13
N TYR A 416 -10.69 -6.59 14.18
CA TYR A 416 -11.55 -7.75 13.94
C TYR A 416 -12.74 -7.79 14.91
N GLU A 417 -12.50 -7.63 16.22
CA GLU A 417 -13.51 -7.75 17.27
C GLU A 417 -14.65 -6.73 17.17
N ASN A 418 -14.39 -5.58 16.54
CA ASN A 418 -15.33 -4.47 16.44
C ASN A 418 -16.07 -4.40 15.09
N TRP A 419 -15.70 -5.24 14.10
CA TRP A 419 -16.42 -5.36 12.84
C TRP A 419 -16.83 -6.79 12.52
N PHE A 420 -15.92 -7.62 11.96
CA PHE A 420 -16.25 -9.00 11.58
C PHE A 420 -16.65 -9.83 12.80
N GLY A 421 -15.85 -9.76 13.87
CA GLY A 421 -16.13 -10.42 15.15
C GLY A 421 -17.36 -9.88 15.87
N ALA A 422 -17.83 -8.68 15.53
CA ALA A 422 -19.06 -8.11 16.10
C ALA A 422 -20.33 -8.82 15.57
N THR A 423 -20.27 -9.47 14.40
CA THR A 423 -21.38 -10.31 13.89
C THR A 423 -21.82 -11.35 14.94
N TYR A 424 -20.87 -12.03 15.59
CA TYR A 424 -21.09 -13.03 16.65
C TYR A 424 -21.58 -12.45 17.99
N LYS A 425 -21.62 -11.11 18.12
CA LYS A 425 -22.22 -10.42 19.27
C LYS A 425 -23.67 -10.01 19.01
N HIS A 426 -24.05 -9.87 17.74
CA HIS A 426 -25.35 -9.34 17.32
C HIS A 426 -26.28 -10.40 16.72
N ILE A 427 -25.75 -11.50 16.22
CA ILE A 427 -26.49 -12.52 15.45
C ILE A 427 -26.33 -13.89 16.12
N ASP A 428 -27.36 -14.72 16.05
CA ASP A 428 -27.34 -16.09 16.59
C ASP A 428 -26.16 -16.91 16.02
N ASN A 429 -25.35 -17.48 16.92
CA ASN A 429 -24.16 -18.23 16.55
C ASN A 429 -24.48 -19.52 15.78
N ALA A 430 -25.63 -20.15 16.02
CA ALA A 430 -25.99 -21.37 15.30
C ALA A 430 -26.31 -21.04 13.84
N LEU A 431 -27.01 -19.93 13.57
CA LEU A 431 -27.21 -19.38 12.23
C LEU A 431 -25.86 -19.09 11.55
N LEU A 432 -25.03 -18.25 12.17
CA LEU A 432 -23.71 -17.88 11.61
C LEU A 432 -22.86 -19.11 11.27
N SER A 433 -22.87 -20.13 12.13
CA SER A 433 -22.10 -21.37 11.92
C SER A 433 -22.53 -22.15 10.67
N ARG A 434 -23.71 -21.90 10.09
CA ARG A 434 -24.19 -22.52 8.85
C ARG A 434 -23.90 -21.67 7.62
N VAL A 435 -24.00 -20.34 7.74
CA VAL A 435 -23.98 -19.43 6.59
C VAL A 435 -22.70 -18.62 6.43
N LEU A 436 -22.14 -18.05 7.51
CA LEU A 436 -20.94 -17.21 7.45
C LEU A 436 -19.72 -18.11 7.43
N LYS A 437 -19.10 -18.25 6.25
CA LYS A 437 -18.01 -19.20 5.99
C LYS A 437 -16.72 -18.56 5.51
N ARG A 438 -16.75 -17.27 5.19
CA ARG A 438 -15.63 -16.57 4.57
C ARG A 438 -15.37 -15.28 5.31
N MET A 439 -14.10 -15.04 5.63
CA MET A 439 -13.61 -13.74 6.02
C MET A 439 -12.74 -13.22 4.88
N HIS A 440 -13.01 -12.00 4.43
CA HIS A 440 -12.33 -11.43 3.28
C HIS A 440 -11.47 -10.23 3.68
N VAL A 441 -10.29 -10.14 3.08
CA VAL A 441 -9.41 -8.97 3.09
C VAL A 441 -9.19 -8.55 1.65
N ASP A 442 -9.68 -7.37 1.30
CA ASP A 442 -9.63 -6.81 -0.05
C ASP A 442 -8.23 -6.30 -0.41
N SER A 443 -8.08 -5.66 -1.58
CA SER A 443 -6.80 -5.10 -2.03
C SER A 443 -6.40 -3.87 -1.20
N TRP A 444 -5.10 -3.67 -1.00
CA TRP A 444 -4.61 -2.71 -0.01
C TRP A 444 -4.60 -1.27 -0.51
N GLU A 445 -5.27 -0.36 0.21
CA GLU A 445 -5.38 1.08 -0.14
C GLU A 445 -5.07 2.02 1.05
N CYS A 446 -4.25 1.57 2.00
CA CYS A 446 -3.92 2.30 3.22
C CYS A 446 -2.48 2.85 3.28
N GLY A 447 -1.84 3.02 2.12
CA GLY A 447 -0.44 3.43 1.99
C GLY A 447 0.51 2.39 2.57
N SER A 448 1.65 2.88 3.10
CA SER A 448 2.64 2.04 3.78
C SER A 448 2.89 2.51 5.21
N GLN A 449 3.46 1.62 6.03
CA GLN A 449 3.95 1.95 7.38
C GLN A 449 5.37 1.41 7.57
N ASN A 450 6.18 2.10 8.38
CA ASN A 450 7.57 1.72 8.62
C ASN A 450 7.99 1.75 10.10
N TRP A 451 7.00 1.80 11.00
CA TRP A 451 7.22 1.80 12.43
C TRP A 451 6.10 1.07 13.17
N THR A 452 6.42 0.57 14.35
CA THR A 452 5.50 0.21 15.44
C THR A 452 6.30 0.23 16.75
N ALA A 453 5.63 0.21 17.91
CA ALA A 453 6.30 0.30 19.21
C ALA A 453 7.32 -0.83 19.45
N THR A 454 7.09 -2.02 18.89
CA THR A 454 7.96 -3.20 19.02
C THR A 454 9.00 -3.31 17.90
N PHE A 455 9.09 -2.35 16.98
CA PHE A 455 9.88 -2.51 15.75
C PHE A 455 11.37 -2.76 16.02
N PHE A 456 11.95 -2.14 17.05
CA PHE A 456 13.35 -2.40 17.41
C PHE A 456 13.60 -3.85 17.85
N ASP A 457 12.71 -4.40 18.68
CA ASP A 457 12.84 -5.76 19.19
C ASP A 457 12.63 -6.77 18.06
N GLU A 458 11.60 -6.56 17.23
CA GLU A 458 11.31 -7.37 16.05
C GLU A 458 12.46 -7.34 15.04
N PHE A 459 13.00 -6.16 14.75
CA PHE A 459 14.14 -5.99 13.85
C PHE A 459 15.35 -6.77 14.38
N LYS A 460 15.70 -6.58 15.65
CA LYS A 460 16.87 -7.23 16.25
C LYS A 460 16.72 -8.75 16.28
N ALA A 461 15.54 -9.25 16.61
CA ALA A 461 15.25 -10.69 16.64
C ALA A 461 15.41 -11.34 15.25
N ARG A 462 15.05 -10.63 14.18
CA ARG A 462 14.99 -11.17 12.82
C ARG A 462 16.23 -10.90 11.97
N ARG A 463 16.91 -9.79 12.22
CA ARG A 463 18.10 -9.33 11.46
C ARG A 463 19.41 -9.54 12.22
N GLY A 464 19.35 -9.73 13.54
CA GLY A 464 20.51 -10.10 14.35
C GLY A 464 21.38 -8.94 14.84
N TYR A 465 20.94 -7.69 14.68
CA TYR A 465 21.67 -6.49 15.15
C TYR A 465 20.72 -5.36 15.55
N ASP A 466 21.26 -4.37 16.27
CA ASP A 466 20.49 -3.22 16.77
C ASP A 466 20.31 -2.15 15.68
N LEU A 467 19.05 -1.73 15.45
CA LEU A 467 18.70 -0.68 14.49
C LEU A 467 18.89 0.73 15.06
N LEU A 468 18.91 0.93 16.38
CA LEU A 468 18.96 2.24 17.00
C LEU A 468 20.11 3.14 16.50
N PRO A 469 21.35 2.65 16.28
CA PRO A 469 22.43 3.47 15.73
C PRO A 469 22.18 3.93 14.28
N TYR A 470 21.31 3.23 13.55
CA TYR A 470 21.05 3.44 12.12
C TYR A 470 19.78 4.24 11.81
N MET A 471 19.05 4.71 12.84
CA MET A 471 17.84 5.51 12.66
C MET A 471 17.99 6.74 11.74
N PRO A 472 19.15 7.44 11.66
CA PRO A 472 19.33 8.53 10.70
C PRO A 472 19.04 8.14 9.23
N LEU A 473 19.10 6.85 8.88
CA LEU A 473 18.73 6.36 7.53
C LEU A 473 17.25 6.61 7.19
N TYR A 474 16.34 6.65 8.16
CA TYR A 474 14.93 7.02 7.92
C TYR A 474 14.78 8.48 7.47
N ALA A 475 15.78 9.32 7.76
CA ALA A 475 15.87 10.70 7.26
C ALA A 475 16.76 10.83 6.02
N GLY A 476 17.17 9.70 5.43
CA GLY A 476 17.98 9.63 4.22
C GLY A 476 19.47 9.91 4.43
N ILE A 477 19.92 10.13 5.67
CA ILE A 477 21.33 10.46 5.97
C ILE A 477 22.17 9.18 5.83
N PRO A 478 23.14 9.13 4.91
CA PRO A 478 23.93 7.93 4.69
C PRO A 478 24.96 7.70 5.79
N LEU A 479 25.09 6.44 6.21
CA LEU A 479 25.96 5.99 7.29
C LEU A 479 26.99 4.98 6.78
N GLU A 480 28.24 5.13 7.21
CA GLU A 480 29.42 4.32 6.86
C GLU A 480 29.77 4.28 5.36
N SER A 481 28.88 3.74 4.53
CA SER A 481 29.00 3.67 3.07
C SER A 481 27.61 3.49 2.43
N ALA A 482 27.53 3.66 1.11
CA ALA A 482 26.32 3.34 0.35
C ALA A 482 25.86 1.89 0.57
N ALA A 483 26.80 0.93 0.56
CA ALA A 483 26.49 -0.49 0.72
C ALA A 483 25.88 -0.80 2.10
N VAL A 484 26.44 -0.25 3.18
CA VAL A 484 25.91 -0.44 4.54
C VAL A 484 24.53 0.21 4.67
N SER A 485 24.39 1.45 4.21
CA SER A 485 23.12 2.18 4.27
C SER A 485 21.99 1.46 3.53
N GLU A 486 22.26 1.01 2.30
CA GLU A 486 21.30 0.27 1.47
C GLU A 486 20.96 -1.11 2.05
N ALA A 487 21.92 -1.79 2.68
CA ALA A 487 21.69 -3.07 3.34
C ALA A 487 20.76 -2.93 4.54
N VAL A 488 21.00 -1.94 5.42
CA VAL A 488 20.14 -1.71 6.59
C VAL A 488 18.74 -1.27 6.16
N LEU A 489 18.62 -0.39 5.16
CA LEU A 489 17.32 -0.01 4.60
C LEU A 489 16.59 -1.20 3.96
N TYR A 490 17.31 -2.12 3.34
CA TYR A 490 16.72 -3.36 2.84
C TYR A 490 16.21 -4.25 3.98
N ASP A 491 16.98 -4.40 5.05
CA ASP A 491 16.59 -5.18 6.23
C ASP A 491 15.37 -4.56 6.94
N ILE A 492 15.23 -3.23 6.94
CA ILE A 492 14.02 -2.54 7.40
C ILE A 492 12.81 -2.98 6.58
N ARG A 493 12.91 -2.98 5.24
CA ARG A 493 11.82 -3.41 4.35
C ARG A 493 11.51 -4.90 4.49
N GLN A 494 12.51 -5.75 4.73
CA GLN A 494 12.28 -7.16 5.04
C GLN A 494 11.52 -7.34 6.35
N THR A 495 11.87 -6.59 7.40
CA THR A 495 11.16 -6.62 8.69
C THR A 495 9.72 -6.13 8.54
N ILE A 496 9.47 -5.08 7.76
CA ILE A 496 8.12 -4.63 7.40
C ILE A 496 7.33 -5.76 6.73
N SER A 497 7.91 -6.43 5.72
CA SER A 497 7.25 -7.55 5.04
C SER A 497 6.99 -8.71 6.00
N ASP A 498 7.93 -9.08 6.87
CA ASP A 498 7.74 -10.12 7.88
C ASP A 498 6.55 -9.82 8.79
N LEU A 499 6.49 -8.60 9.34
CA LEU A 499 5.46 -8.20 10.28
C LEU A 499 4.08 -8.08 9.63
N THR A 500 3.98 -7.56 8.41
CA THR A 500 2.73 -7.57 7.63
C THR A 500 2.18 -8.98 7.50
N ASN A 501 3.03 -9.97 7.21
CA ASN A 501 2.60 -11.36 7.07
C ASN A 501 2.20 -11.98 8.41
N GLU A 502 3.07 -11.89 9.41
CA GLU A 502 2.90 -12.61 10.67
C GLU A 502 1.90 -11.93 11.61
N ALA A 503 1.99 -10.61 11.78
CA ALA A 503 1.15 -9.87 12.71
C ALA A 503 -0.25 -9.58 12.15
N PHE A 504 -0.36 -9.18 10.87
CA PHE A 504 -1.67 -8.88 10.27
C PHE A 504 -2.35 -10.15 9.76
N PHE A 505 -1.81 -10.78 8.71
CA PHE A 505 -2.46 -11.94 8.09
C PHE A 505 -2.48 -13.15 9.01
N GLY A 506 -1.41 -13.42 9.76
CA GLY A 506 -1.36 -14.53 10.73
C GLY A 506 -2.44 -14.41 11.81
N THR A 507 -2.62 -13.22 12.38
CA THR A 507 -3.67 -12.95 13.38
C THR A 507 -5.07 -13.13 12.78
N LEU A 508 -5.33 -12.58 11.60
CA LEU A 508 -6.63 -12.71 10.93
C LEU A 508 -6.95 -14.16 10.56
N HIS A 509 -5.98 -14.91 10.04
CA HIS A 509 -6.16 -16.33 9.72
C HIS A 509 -6.50 -17.14 10.98
N GLN A 510 -5.81 -16.90 12.10
CA GLN A 510 -6.16 -17.54 13.38
C GLN A 510 -7.60 -17.20 13.79
N LEU A 511 -7.99 -15.93 13.74
CA LEU A 511 -9.32 -15.46 14.12
C LEU A 511 -10.44 -16.02 13.22
N ALA A 512 -10.19 -16.14 11.92
CA ALA A 512 -11.10 -16.82 10.98
C ALA A 512 -11.25 -18.31 11.31
N ALA A 513 -10.14 -19.01 11.55
CA ALA A 513 -10.15 -20.43 11.86
C ALA A 513 -10.91 -20.73 13.17
N GLU A 514 -10.77 -19.88 14.21
CA GLU A 514 -11.54 -19.96 15.46
C GLU A 514 -13.06 -19.90 15.25
N LYS A 515 -13.51 -19.32 14.13
CA LYS A 515 -14.92 -19.23 13.74
C LYS A 515 -15.33 -20.20 12.64
N GLY A 516 -14.44 -21.10 12.21
CA GLY A 516 -14.68 -22.02 11.10
C GLY A 516 -14.88 -21.31 9.76
N CYS A 517 -14.29 -20.12 9.59
CA CYS A 517 -14.25 -19.38 8.34
C CYS A 517 -12.91 -19.64 7.63
N LEU A 518 -12.95 -19.62 6.30
CA LEU A 518 -11.76 -19.58 5.45
C LEU A 518 -11.42 -18.12 5.13
N LEU A 519 -10.13 -17.80 5.11
CA LEU A 519 -9.61 -16.47 4.81
C LEU A 519 -9.32 -16.33 3.33
N SER A 520 -10.00 -15.40 2.65
CA SER A 520 -9.63 -14.93 1.32
C SER A 520 -8.91 -13.60 1.40
N THR A 521 -7.92 -13.40 0.53
CA THR A 521 -7.10 -12.18 0.51
C THR A 521 -6.78 -11.76 -0.92
N GLU A 522 -6.87 -10.47 -1.22
CA GLU A 522 -6.31 -9.89 -2.44
C GLU A 522 -4.88 -9.35 -2.23
N CYS A 523 -4.41 -8.48 -3.11
CA CYS A 523 -3.02 -8.03 -3.15
C CYS A 523 -2.66 -6.98 -2.09
N VAL A 524 -1.41 -7.07 -1.62
CA VAL A 524 -0.76 -6.08 -0.74
C VAL A 524 0.03 -5.05 -1.55
N ALA A 525 0.66 -5.49 -2.64
CA ALA A 525 1.27 -4.61 -3.63
C ALA A 525 0.17 -3.90 -4.45
N PRO A 526 0.46 -2.77 -5.11
CA PRO A 526 1.70 -1.99 -5.07
C PRO A 526 1.62 -0.78 -4.11
N THR A 527 0.91 -0.88 -2.97
CA THR A 527 0.68 0.25 -2.04
C THR A 527 1.48 0.13 -0.75
N MET A 528 1.41 -1.02 -0.07
CA MET A 528 2.16 -1.30 1.15
C MET A 528 3.50 -1.96 0.82
N MET A 529 4.58 -1.57 1.50
CA MET A 529 5.88 -2.23 1.34
C MET A 529 5.80 -3.71 1.71
N SER A 530 6.09 -4.60 0.75
CA SER A 530 5.90 -6.04 0.92
C SER A 530 6.71 -6.85 -0.11
N ASP A 531 6.91 -8.13 0.19
CA ASP A 531 6.90 -9.18 -0.82
C ASP A 531 5.43 -9.49 -1.16
N GLY A 532 5.02 -9.19 -2.40
CA GLY A 532 3.62 -9.26 -2.85
C GLY A 532 3.04 -10.67 -2.87
N LEU A 533 3.87 -11.72 -2.86
CA LEU A 533 3.39 -13.10 -2.89
C LEU A 533 3.18 -13.69 -1.49
N ARG A 534 3.91 -13.20 -0.50
CA ARG A 534 4.16 -13.94 0.74
C ARG A 534 2.90 -14.15 1.59
N HIS A 535 1.92 -13.26 1.56
CA HIS A 535 0.71 -13.38 2.36
C HIS A 535 -0.20 -14.51 1.86
N TYR A 536 -0.07 -14.90 0.59
CA TYR A 536 -0.79 -16.05 0.04
C TYR A 536 -0.35 -17.38 0.64
N ALA A 537 0.79 -17.45 1.34
CA ALA A 537 1.13 -18.62 2.16
C ALA A 537 0.11 -18.84 3.29
N ILE A 538 -0.39 -17.74 3.85
CA ILE A 538 -1.33 -17.70 4.99
C ILE A 538 -2.78 -17.75 4.51
N SER A 539 -3.10 -17.13 3.36
CA SER A 539 -4.43 -17.15 2.77
C SER A 539 -4.92 -18.57 2.47
N ASP A 540 -6.19 -18.87 2.76
CA ASP A 540 -6.83 -20.12 2.31
C ASP A 540 -7.24 -20.03 0.85
N LEU A 541 -7.63 -18.82 0.41
CA LEU A 541 -8.13 -18.54 -0.91
C LEU A 541 -7.46 -17.26 -1.47
N PRO A 542 -6.31 -17.40 -2.14
CA PRO A 542 -5.73 -16.31 -2.92
C PRO A 542 -6.73 -15.76 -3.93
N MET A 543 -6.83 -14.43 -3.99
CA MET A 543 -7.76 -13.74 -4.87
C MET A 543 -7.02 -12.68 -5.70
N GLY A 544 -7.21 -12.73 -7.02
CA GLY A 544 -6.70 -11.72 -7.97
C GLY A 544 -7.82 -10.81 -8.47
N GLU A 545 -7.52 -9.90 -9.40
CA GLU A 545 -8.49 -8.92 -9.90
C GLU A 545 -8.31 -8.69 -11.41
N PHE A 546 -9.41 -8.53 -12.16
CA PHE A 546 -9.36 -8.15 -13.58
C PHE A 546 -10.56 -7.30 -14.01
N TRP A 547 -10.28 -6.32 -14.88
CA TRP A 547 -11.24 -5.28 -15.22
C TRP A 547 -11.76 -5.35 -16.65
N LEU A 548 -13.02 -4.97 -16.83
CA LEU A 548 -13.65 -4.79 -18.14
C LEU A 548 -13.45 -3.36 -18.64
N ASP A 549 -12.98 -3.19 -19.88
CA ASP A 549 -12.88 -1.90 -20.60
C ASP A 549 -12.24 -0.74 -19.79
N SER A 550 -11.35 -1.06 -18.84
CA SER A 550 -10.79 -0.10 -17.88
C SER A 550 -9.27 -0.19 -17.78
N PRO A 551 -8.51 -0.01 -18.88
CA PRO A 551 -7.06 -0.27 -18.93
C PRO A 551 -6.23 0.57 -17.95
N THR A 552 -6.74 1.71 -17.48
CA THR A 552 -6.03 2.53 -16.49
C THR A 552 -6.15 2.00 -15.06
N HIS A 553 -7.16 1.16 -14.79
CA HIS A 553 -7.46 0.60 -13.46
C HIS A 553 -7.29 -0.90 -13.40
N ASP A 554 -7.20 -1.58 -14.56
CA ASP A 554 -6.89 -3.01 -14.61
C ASP A 554 -5.59 -3.34 -13.86
N LYS A 555 -5.59 -4.49 -13.18
CA LYS A 555 -4.52 -4.93 -12.29
C LYS A 555 -3.97 -6.31 -12.67
N PRO A 556 -3.43 -6.49 -13.90
CA PRO A 556 -2.95 -7.79 -14.34
C PRO A 556 -1.82 -8.35 -13.47
N ASN A 557 -1.00 -7.50 -12.85
CA ASN A 557 0.04 -7.97 -11.93
C ASN A 557 -0.56 -8.54 -10.64
N ASP A 558 -1.67 -7.99 -10.14
CA ASP A 558 -2.40 -8.53 -8.98
C ASP A 558 -2.97 -9.94 -9.28
N MET A 559 -3.47 -10.16 -10.50
CA MET A 559 -3.84 -11.51 -10.95
C MET A 559 -2.65 -12.47 -10.96
N PHE A 560 -1.48 -12.02 -11.43
CA PHE A 560 -0.27 -12.83 -11.42
C PHE A 560 0.23 -13.13 -10.01
N ASP A 561 0.12 -12.18 -9.08
CA ASP A 561 0.50 -12.37 -7.69
C ASP A 561 -0.38 -13.44 -7.02
N ALA A 562 -1.70 -13.36 -7.19
CA ALA A 562 -2.64 -14.34 -6.64
C ALA A 562 -2.43 -15.75 -7.20
N VAL A 563 -2.33 -15.88 -8.53
CA VAL A 563 -2.12 -17.17 -9.20
C VAL A 563 -0.76 -17.77 -8.82
N SER A 564 0.30 -16.95 -8.84
CA SER A 564 1.65 -17.41 -8.51
C SER A 564 1.75 -17.82 -7.04
N GLY A 565 1.21 -16.99 -6.14
CA GLY A 565 1.12 -17.27 -4.71
C GLY A 565 0.38 -18.57 -4.43
N ALA A 566 -0.78 -18.77 -5.06
CA ALA A 566 -1.53 -20.02 -4.96
C ALA A 566 -0.72 -21.23 -5.42
N HIS A 567 -0.06 -21.15 -6.58
CA HIS A 567 0.73 -22.25 -7.12
C HIS A 567 1.91 -22.64 -6.23
N ILE A 568 2.70 -21.66 -5.75
CA ILE A 568 3.90 -21.96 -4.95
C ILE A 568 3.57 -22.40 -3.52
N TYR A 569 2.42 -21.96 -2.97
CA TYR A 569 1.98 -22.31 -1.62
C TYR A 569 0.91 -23.42 -1.57
N GLY A 570 0.62 -24.06 -2.72
CA GLY A 570 -0.25 -25.24 -2.79
C GLY A 570 -1.73 -24.95 -2.51
N LYS A 571 -2.21 -23.75 -2.87
CA LYS A 571 -3.63 -23.38 -2.76
C LYS A 571 -4.35 -23.77 -4.04
N ASN A 572 -5.28 -24.72 -3.95
CA ASN A 572 -5.94 -25.27 -5.12
C ASN A 572 -6.98 -24.31 -5.74
N ILE A 573 -7.62 -23.49 -4.91
CA ILE A 573 -8.65 -22.55 -5.35
C ILE A 573 -8.03 -21.15 -5.45
N VAL A 574 -8.16 -20.56 -6.64
CA VAL A 574 -7.75 -19.17 -6.92
C VAL A 574 -8.99 -18.39 -7.28
N GLN A 575 -9.38 -17.49 -6.39
CA GLN A 575 -10.49 -16.58 -6.61
C GLN A 575 -10.07 -15.43 -7.53
N ALA A 576 -11.04 -14.77 -8.15
CA ALA A 576 -10.78 -13.53 -8.85
C ALA A 576 -11.97 -12.58 -8.78
N GLU A 577 -11.74 -11.35 -8.33
CA GLU A 577 -12.64 -10.23 -8.58
C GLU A 577 -12.65 -9.96 -10.09
N GLY A 578 -13.82 -10.11 -10.72
CA GLY A 578 -13.95 -10.12 -12.16
C GLY A 578 -14.98 -9.16 -12.69
N PHE A 579 -14.63 -8.54 -13.82
CA PHE A 579 -15.48 -7.64 -14.61
C PHE A 579 -15.74 -6.27 -13.98
N THR A 580 -14.90 -5.86 -13.02
CA THR A 580 -14.88 -4.50 -12.49
C THR A 580 -14.75 -3.51 -13.63
N GLN A 581 -15.66 -2.53 -13.70
CA GLN A 581 -15.74 -1.61 -14.83
C GLN A 581 -15.85 -0.17 -14.31
N LEU A 582 -14.87 0.66 -14.67
CA LEU A 582 -14.78 2.04 -14.18
C LEU A 582 -15.98 2.90 -14.63
N ARG A 583 -16.50 2.62 -15.83
CA ARG A 583 -17.65 3.34 -16.42
C ARG A 583 -18.52 2.37 -17.21
N ALA A 584 -19.61 1.93 -16.60
CA ALA A 584 -20.64 1.16 -17.29
C ALA A 584 -21.38 2.01 -18.33
N LEU A 585 -21.73 1.39 -19.46
CA LEU A 585 -22.50 2.02 -20.54
C LEU A 585 -23.89 1.37 -20.73
N TRP A 586 -24.27 0.42 -19.87
CA TRP A 586 -25.52 -0.34 -19.93
C TRP A 586 -25.72 -1.11 -21.24
N LYS A 587 -24.60 -1.51 -21.85
CA LYS A 587 -24.56 -2.33 -23.07
C LYS A 587 -23.94 -3.70 -22.83
N GLU A 588 -23.40 -3.91 -21.63
CA GLU A 588 -22.66 -5.10 -21.24
C GLU A 588 -23.60 -6.30 -21.17
N HIS A 589 -23.19 -7.42 -21.75
CA HIS A 589 -23.93 -8.69 -21.72
C HIS A 589 -22.95 -9.87 -21.73
N PRO A 590 -23.35 -11.09 -21.32
CA PRO A 590 -22.43 -12.22 -21.15
C PRO A 590 -21.55 -12.56 -22.36
N GLY A 591 -22.06 -12.34 -23.58
CA GLY A 591 -21.29 -12.51 -24.81
C GLY A 591 -20.04 -11.63 -24.90
N MET A 592 -20.07 -10.42 -24.32
CA MET A 592 -18.92 -9.52 -24.23
C MET A 592 -17.92 -9.96 -23.15
N LEU A 593 -18.41 -10.56 -22.07
CA LEU A 593 -17.60 -10.95 -20.91
C LEU A 593 -16.79 -12.22 -21.15
N LYS A 594 -17.28 -13.09 -22.05
CA LYS A 594 -16.72 -14.43 -22.27
C LYS A 594 -15.21 -14.43 -22.53
N THR A 595 -14.72 -13.66 -23.48
CA THR A 595 -13.30 -13.69 -23.87
C THR A 595 -12.37 -13.25 -22.73
N LEU A 596 -12.79 -12.23 -21.97
CA LEU A 596 -12.02 -11.74 -20.82
C LEU A 596 -12.03 -12.76 -19.66
N GLY A 597 -13.17 -13.40 -19.41
CA GLY A 597 -13.28 -14.49 -18.45
C GLY A 597 -12.41 -15.69 -18.83
N ASP A 598 -12.48 -16.15 -20.09
CA ASP A 598 -11.68 -17.25 -20.62
C ASP A 598 -10.17 -16.98 -20.52
N TYR A 599 -9.76 -15.72 -20.76
CA TYR A 599 -8.37 -15.30 -20.66
C TYR A 599 -7.82 -15.47 -19.24
N ASN A 600 -8.57 -15.04 -18.22
CA ASN A 600 -8.15 -15.19 -16.83
C ASN A 600 -8.27 -16.65 -16.33
N LEU A 601 -9.22 -17.44 -16.84
CA LEU A 601 -9.26 -18.89 -16.61
C LEU A 601 -8.00 -19.56 -17.17
N ALA A 602 -7.54 -19.15 -18.35
CA ALA A 602 -6.30 -19.67 -18.94
C ALA A 602 -5.05 -19.30 -18.12
N PHE A 603 -5.10 -18.20 -17.36
CA PHE A 603 -4.02 -17.82 -16.46
C PHE A 603 -3.94 -18.64 -15.17
N GLY A 604 -5.07 -19.16 -14.68
CA GLY A 604 -5.08 -20.06 -13.53
C GLY A 604 -6.12 -19.73 -12.48
N MET A 605 -6.92 -18.66 -12.65
CA MET A 605 -8.10 -18.50 -11.80
C MET A 605 -9.06 -19.67 -12.02
N ASN A 606 -9.74 -20.11 -10.97
CA ASN A 606 -10.73 -21.18 -11.09
C ASN A 606 -11.99 -20.95 -10.24
N LYS A 607 -12.11 -19.80 -9.57
CA LYS A 607 -13.32 -19.40 -8.84
C LYS A 607 -13.65 -17.92 -9.03
N LEU A 608 -14.53 -17.62 -9.98
CA LEU A 608 -14.93 -16.26 -10.29
C LEU A 608 -15.78 -15.63 -9.18
N PHE A 609 -15.48 -14.37 -8.86
CA PHE A 609 -16.33 -13.45 -8.11
C PHE A 609 -16.76 -12.32 -9.03
N PHE A 610 -18.06 -12.21 -9.30
CA PHE A 610 -18.56 -11.09 -10.09
C PHE A 610 -18.44 -9.78 -9.28
N HIS A 611 -17.81 -8.77 -9.87
CA HIS A 611 -17.89 -7.39 -9.41
C HIS A 611 -18.81 -6.61 -10.38
N VAL A 612 -20.03 -6.23 -9.99
CA VAL A 612 -20.62 -6.28 -8.64
C VAL A 612 -22.15 -6.38 -8.71
N PHE A 613 -22.76 -6.96 -7.67
CA PHE A 613 -24.19 -6.87 -7.44
C PHE A 613 -24.48 -5.77 -6.41
N CYS A 614 -25.00 -4.64 -6.86
CA CYS A 614 -25.43 -3.57 -5.95
C CYS A 614 -26.84 -3.86 -5.46
N LEU A 615 -27.06 -3.83 -4.14
CA LEU A 615 -28.40 -3.96 -3.57
C LEU A 615 -29.33 -2.89 -4.15
N HIS A 616 -30.47 -3.34 -4.67
CA HIS A 616 -31.54 -2.44 -5.09
C HIS A 616 -32.68 -2.43 -4.06
N PRO A 617 -32.85 -1.35 -3.27
CA PRO A 617 -33.81 -1.35 -2.16
C PRO A 617 -35.29 -1.19 -2.60
N LEU A 618 -35.56 -0.83 -3.86
CA LEU A 618 -36.89 -0.45 -4.34
C LEU A 618 -37.34 -1.37 -5.48
N PRO A 619 -38.26 -2.32 -5.26
CA PRO A 619 -38.64 -3.31 -6.27
C PRO A 619 -39.38 -2.72 -7.49
N ASP A 620 -39.82 -1.47 -7.43
CA ASP A 620 -40.53 -0.76 -8.49
C ASP A 620 -39.63 0.10 -9.39
N LYS A 621 -38.31 0.11 -9.13
CA LYS A 621 -37.32 0.81 -9.95
C LYS A 621 -36.38 -0.17 -10.63
N TYR A 622 -35.98 0.22 -11.84
CA TYR A 622 -35.14 -0.59 -12.72
C TYR A 622 -34.04 0.30 -13.31
N PRO A 623 -32.85 -0.26 -13.58
CA PRO A 623 -31.76 0.48 -14.24
C PRO A 623 -32.10 0.93 -15.66
#